data_AF-A0A9W8AHY2-F1
#
_entry.id   AF-A0A9W8AHY2-F1
#
_cell.length_a   1.000
_cell.length_b   1.000
_cell.length_c   1.000
_cell.angle_alpha   90.00
_cell.angle_beta   90.00
_cell.angle_gamma   90.00
#
_symmetry.space_group_name_H-M   'P 1'
#
loop_
_entity.id
_entity.type
_entity.pdbx_description
1 polymer ?
#
loop_
_entity_poly.entity_id
_entity_poly.type
_entity_poly.pdbx_seq_one_letter_code
_entity_poly.pdbx_strand_id
1 'polypeptide(L)'
;MVPPIITRDYHREKDQTVDSLTSTPAPFGFQEILTNPSALSYFTEYMDLIGKVNNLQFWLTIEGLKRHPLVTTENRLDTVIWSIYRTYFSHEVVDDLEIAPEVYKDLMIHFDPFLARQRLTGPETSLSTVPEEQPVPAKGSKEGSQLPRSNSVDSSLSQSSGTHQNQRLFELIIVAQHDVFESMKRLHYPQFLRSGLYQRFLTSYTLAQSKPSYAASIASSRASSRVRRSSMVEPTSQPSPLSSV
;
A
#
# COMPACT_ATOMS: atom_id res chain seq x y z
N MET A 1 -23.26 46.98 -28.35
CA MET A 1 -23.08 47.82 -27.16
C MET A 1 -23.15 46.92 -25.94
N VAL A 2 -22.02 46.78 -25.23
CA VAL A 2 -21.87 46.03 -23.98
C VAL A 2 -21.16 46.99 -23.02
N PRO A 3 -21.66 47.22 -21.79
CA PRO A 3 -21.02 48.15 -20.86
C PRO A 3 -19.84 47.46 -20.12
N PRO A 4 -18.78 48.21 -19.74
CA PRO A 4 -17.66 47.68 -18.97
C PRO A 4 -17.95 47.79 -17.46
N ILE A 5 -17.71 46.72 -16.70
CA ILE A 5 -17.80 46.73 -15.23
C ILE A 5 -16.39 46.64 -14.62
N ILE A 6 -15.91 47.82 -14.23
CA ILE A 6 -15.27 48.18 -12.95
C ILE A 6 -14.19 47.21 -12.42
N THR A 7 -12.93 47.60 -12.69
CA THR A 7 -11.78 47.30 -11.86
C THR A 7 -11.99 47.91 -10.46
N ARG A 8 -12.02 47.08 -9.41
CA ARG A 8 -11.92 47.57 -8.02
C ARG A 8 -10.53 47.27 -7.48
N ASP A 9 -9.77 48.36 -7.36
CA ASP A 9 -8.61 48.49 -6.50
C ASP A 9 -8.94 48.08 -5.06
N TYR A 10 -8.16 47.16 -4.51
CA TYR A 10 -7.99 47.02 -3.07
C TYR A 10 -6.54 47.39 -2.72
N HIS A 11 -6.35 48.66 -2.33
CA HIS A 11 -5.25 49.14 -1.48
C HIS A 11 -5.27 48.34 -0.16
N ARG A 12 -4.21 47.63 0.23
CA ARG A 12 -2.95 48.07 0.88
C ARG A 12 -3.15 48.80 2.22
N GLU A 13 -2.99 48.05 3.32
CA GLU A 13 -2.23 48.39 4.54
C GLU A 13 -2.12 47.10 5.38
N LYS A 14 -0.94 46.46 5.42
CA LYS A 14 0.07 46.57 6.49
C LYS A 14 -0.46 46.22 7.89
N ASP A 15 -0.38 44.94 8.22
CA ASP A 15 0.30 44.54 9.45
C ASP A 15 1.25 43.39 9.12
N GLN A 16 2.53 43.70 9.26
CA GLN A 16 3.67 42.88 8.89
C GLN A 16 4.59 42.89 10.10
N THR A 17 4.38 41.95 11.03
CA THR A 17 5.36 41.55 12.05
C THR A 17 5.00 40.17 12.55
N VAL A 18 5.99 39.25 12.49
CA VAL A 18 6.03 37.83 12.95
C VAL A 18 5.32 36.85 11.99
N ASP A 19 5.92 35.90 11.27
CA ASP A 19 7.21 35.23 11.34
C ASP A 19 7.66 34.88 9.91
N SER A 20 8.79 35.43 9.47
CA SER A 20 9.48 35.03 8.23
C SER A 20 10.89 34.53 8.54
N LEU A 21 10.99 33.65 9.53
CA LEU A 21 12.22 32.92 9.82
C LEU A 21 12.04 31.48 9.32
N THR A 22 12.98 31.08 8.45
CA THR A 22 13.22 29.74 7.89
C THR A 22 12.24 29.19 6.85
N SER A 23 12.28 29.74 5.63
CA SER A 23 12.05 28.93 4.43
C SER A 23 13.36 28.26 4.02
N THR A 24 13.84 27.33 4.85
CA THR A 24 14.80 26.34 4.35
C THR A 24 13.96 25.32 3.58
N PRO A 25 14.22 25.08 2.28
CA PRO A 25 13.48 24.04 1.56
C PRO A 25 13.59 22.73 2.33
N ALA A 26 12.44 22.07 2.54
CA ALA A 26 12.40 20.83 3.29
C ALA A 26 13.39 19.85 2.65
N PRO A 27 14.35 19.29 3.41
CA PRO A 27 15.41 18.46 2.83
C PRO A 27 14.89 17.15 2.23
N PHE A 28 13.66 16.76 2.57
CA PHE A 28 13.00 15.57 2.04
C PHE A 28 11.69 15.94 1.37
N GLY A 29 11.52 15.60 0.10
CA GLY A 29 10.24 15.72 -0.60
C GLY A 29 9.19 14.75 -0.07
N PHE A 30 7.90 15.02 -0.31
CA PHE A 30 6.83 14.14 0.18
C PHE A 30 6.96 12.69 -0.30
N GLN A 31 7.32 12.49 -1.57
CA GLN A 31 7.57 11.16 -2.12
C GLN A 31 8.71 10.42 -1.40
N GLU A 32 9.73 11.14 -0.95
CA GLU A 32 10.85 10.57 -0.20
C GLU A 32 10.41 10.17 1.21
N ILE A 33 9.52 10.95 1.84
CA ILE A 33 8.90 10.58 3.11
C ILE A 33 8.15 9.25 2.98
N LEU A 34 7.42 9.05 1.88
CA LEU A 34 6.63 7.83 1.67
C LEU A 34 7.46 6.61 1.25
N THR A 35 8.67 6.80 0.73
CA THR A 35 9.53 5.72 0.24
C THR A 35 10.66 5.34 1.20
N ASN A 36 11.09 6.26 2.06
CA ASN A 36 12.07 5.98 3.10
C ASN A 36 11.38 5.32 4.31
N PRO A 37 11.71 4.07 4.68
CA PRO A 37 11.04 3.36 5.77
C PRO A 37 11.09 4.08 7.12
N SER A 38 12.20 4.76 7.42
CA SER A 38 12.34 5.53 8.64
C SER A 38 11.48 6.78 8.62
N ALA A 39 11.44 7.51 7.51
CA ALA A 39 10.58 8.69 7.40
C ALA A 39 9.09 8.32 7.43
N LEU A 40 8.74 7.24 6.73
CA LEU A 40 7.39 6.71 6.67
C LEU A 40 6.86 6.30 8.04
N SER A 41 7.68 5.74 8.94
CA SER A 41 7.22 5.39 10.28
C SER A 41 6.78 6.61 11.09
N TYR A 42 7.53 7.71 11.04
CA TYR A 42 7.14 8.97 11.70
C TYR A 42 5.93 9.62 11.03
N PHE A 43 5.83 9.55 9.70
CA PHE A 43 4.65 10.07 9.00
C PHE A 43 3.40 9.23 9.28
N THR A 44 3.55 7.92 9.44
CA THR A 44 2.45 7.03 9.83
C THR A 44 1.94 7.38 11.23
N GLU A 45 2.83 7.56 12.20
CA GLU A 45 2.47 8.01 13.55
C GLU A 45 1.75 9.37 13.50
N TYR A 46 2.25 10.30 12.69
CA TYR A 46 1.60 11.59 12.51
C TYR A 46 0.17 11.48 11.94
N MET A 47 0.00 10.67 10.89
CA MET A 47 -1.31 10.45 10.26
C MET A 47 -2.30 9.74 11.19
N ASP A 48 -1.81 8.85 12.07
CA ASP A 48 -2.60 8.20 13.12
C ASP A 48 -3.10 9.21 14.16
N LEU A 49 -2.21 10.10 14.63
CA LEU A 49 -2.57 11.14 15.62
C LEU A 49 -3.65 12.12 15.12
N ILE A 50 -3.72 12.38 13.82
CA ILE A 50 -4.74 13.26 13.23
C ILE A 50 -5.97 12.49 12.71
N GLY A 51 -6.04 11.18 12.94
CA GLY A 51 -7.17 10.33 12.50
C GLY A 51 -7.27 10.18 10.98
N LYS A 52 -6.15 10.30 10.26
CA LYS A 52 -6.10 10.20 8.78
C LYS A 52 -5.27 9.03 8.29
N VAL A 53 -4.94 8.07 9.16
CA VAL A 53 -4.11 6.90 8.80
C VAL A 53 -4.70 6.09 7.64
N ASN A 54 -6.03 6.05 7.47
CA ASN A 54 -6.67 5.36 6.35
C ASN A 54 -6.27 5.93 4.98
N ASN A 55 -6.03 7.23 4.87
CA ASN A 55 -5.52 7.84 3.63
C ASN A 55 -4.13 7.29 3.28
N LEU A 56 -3.25 7.19 4.29
CA LEU A 56 -1.92 6.64 4.10
C LEU A 56 -1.95 5.13 3.80
N GLN A 57 -2.77 4.37 4.53
CA GLN A 57 -2.94 2.93 4.32
C GLN A 57 -3.50 2.62 2.95
N PHE A 58 -4.53 3.35 2.52
CA PHE A 58 -5.09 3.22 1.18
C PHE A 58 -4.01 3.46 0.12
N TRP A 59 -3.29 4.58 0.23
CA TRP A 59 -2.21 4.90 -0.71
C TRP A 59 -1.14 3.81 -0.76
N LEU A 60 -0.66 3.32 0.40
CA LEU A 60 0.34 2.26 0.49
C LEU A 60 -0.16 0.94 -0.08
N THR A 61 -1.42 0.61 0.14
CA THR A 61 -2.06 -0.62 -0.37
C THR A 61 -2.04 -0.61 -1.89
N ILE A 62 -2.53 0.46 -2.51
CA ILE A 62 -2.56 0.58 -3.97
C ILE A 62 -1.15 0.67 -4.56
N GLU A 63 -0.23 1.38 -3.91
CA GLU A 63 1.17 1.46 -4.34
C GLU A 63 1.87 0.10 -4.29
N GLY A 64 1.57 -0.72 -3.28
CA GLY A 64 2.03 -2.11 -3.20
C GLY A 64 1.50 -2.97 -4.36
N LEU A 65 0.22 -2.83 -4.70
CA LEU A 65 -0.42 -3.55 -5.81
C LEU A 65 0.19 -3.17 -7.17
N LYS A 66 0.47 -1.88 -7.40
CA LYS A 66 1.10 -1.39 -8.63
C LYS A 66 2.51 -1.96 -8.85
N ARG A 67 3.28 -2.16 -7.77
CA ARG A 67 4.64 -2.73 -7.82
C ARG A 67 4.68 -4.23 -8.09
N HIS A 68 3.58 -4.94 -7.86
CA HIS A 68 3.44 -6.36 -8.17
C HIS A 68 2.26 -6.60 -9.12
N PRO A 69 2.43 -6.35 -10.44
CA PRO A 69 1.36 -6.49 -11.44
C PRO A 69 0.87 -7.93 -11.70
N LEU A 70 1.13 -8.90 -10.81
CA LEU A 70 0.70 -10.30 -10.95
C LEU A 70 -0.83 -10.50 -10.81
N VAL A 71 -1.59 -9.42 -11.00
CA VAL A 71 -3.05 -9.34 -11.07
C VAL A 71 -3.55 -9.69 -12.48
N THR A 72 -2.74 -10.33 -13.31
CA THR A 72 -3.06 -10.66 -14.72
C THR A 72 -4.08 -11.80 -14.86
N THR A 73 -4.61 -12.34 -13.76
CA THR A 73 -5.74 -13.29 -13.78
C THR A 73 -6.97 -12.58 -13.25
N GLU A 74 -8.05 -12.55 -14.04
CA GLU A 74 -9.34 -11.92 -13.72
C GLU A 74 -9.83 -12.23 -12.29
N ASN A 75 -9.80 -13.51 -11.91
CA ASN A 75 -10.21 -13.95 -10.56
C ASN A 75 -9.42 -13.27 -9.41
N ARG A 76 -8.15 -12.90 -9.65
CA ARG A 76 -7.33 -12.18 -8.67
C ARG A 76 -7.67 -10.70 -8.63
N LEU A 77 -7.95 -10.09 -9.78
CA LEU A 77 -8.35 -8.68 -9.85
C LEU A 77 -9.66 -8.46 -9.10
N ASP A 78 -10.63 -9.35 -9.28
CA ASP A 78 -11.93 -9.31 -8.59
C ASP A 78 -11.76 -9.37 -7.08
N THR A 79 -10.94 -10.31 -6.61
CA THR A 79 -10.62 -10.46 -5.18
C THR A 79 -9.98 -9.19 -4.62
N VAL A 80 -9.06 -8.58 -5.38
CA VAL A 80 -8.37 -7.34 -5.00
C VAL A 80 -9.36 -6.18 -4.92
N ILE A 81 -10.17 -5.96 -5.97
CA ILE A 81 -11.18 -4.89 -6.02
C ILE A 81 -12.19 -5.05 -4.88
N TRP A 82 -12.67 -6.28 -4.63
CA TRP A 82 -13.59 -6.57 -3.54
C TRP A 82 -12.98 -6.25 -2.17
N SER A 83 -11.72 -6.63 -1.94
CA SER A 83 -10.99 -6.32 -0.71
C SER A 83 -10.84 -4.81 -0.51
N ILE A 84 -10.48 -4.07 -1.56
CA ILE A 84 -10.34 -2.61 -1.53
C ILE A 84 -11.68 -1.95 -1.20
N TYR A 85 -12.76 -2.34 -1.89
CA TYR A 85 -14.10 -1.83 -1.61
C TYR A 85 -14.48 -2.03 -0.15
N ARG A 86 -14.38 -3.27 0.34
CA ARG A 86 -14.79 -3.62 1.70
C ARG A 86 -14.00 -2.84 2.76
N THR A 87 -12.73 -2.57 2.50
CA THR A 87 -11.83 -1.93 3.46
C THR A 87 -12.00 -0.40 3.47
N TYR A 88 -12.24 0.23 2.33
CA TYR A 88 -12.13 1.70 2.20
C TYR A 88 -13.38 2.41 1.67
N PHE A 89 -14.30 1.69 1.04
CA PHE A 89 -15.48 2.29 0.38
C PHE A 89 -16.81 1.70 0.86
N SER A 90 -16.77 0.71 1.75
CA SER A 90 -17.97 0.16 2.39
C SER A 90 -18.65 1.21 3.27
N HIS A 91 -19.97 1.15 3.36
CA HIS A 91 -20.77 1.98 4.27
C HIS A 91 -20.43 1.81 5.76
N GLU A 92 -19.66 0.77 6.11
CA GLU A 92 -19.20 0.49 7.47
C GLU A 92 -17.90 1.23 7.84
N VAL A 93 -17.25 1.90 6.88
CA VAL A 93 -16.00 2.62 7.12
C VAL A 93 -16.28 3.92 7.88
N VAL A 94 -15.58 4.12 8.99
CA VAL A 94 -15.80 5.24 9.92
C VAL A 94 -15.12 6.54 9.46
N ASP A 95 -13.98 6.42 8.76
CA ASP A 95 -13.20 7.57 8.31
C ASP A 95 -13.14 7.63 6.78
N ASP A 96 -13.68 8.71 6.22
CA ASP A 96 -13.69 8.95 4.78
C ASP A 96 -12.28 9.23 4.24
N LEU A 97 -12.00 8.63 3.08
CA LEU A 97 -10.85 8.98 2.27
C LEU A 97 -10.99 10.42 1.76
N GLU A 98 -9.87 11.13 1.71
CA GLU A 98 -9.80 12.49 1.19
C GLU A 98 -9.64 12.47 -0.34
N ILE A 99 -10.72 12.11 -1.02
CA ILE A 99 -10.83 12.07 -2.48
C ILE A 99 -11.82 13.11 -2.97
N ALA A 100 -11.67 13.55 -4.23
CA ALA A 100 -12.62 14.47 -4.82
C ALA A 100 -14.03 13.82 -4.90
N PRO A 101 -15.11 14.55 -4.57
CA PRO A 101 -16.47 14.02 -4.64
C PRO A 101 -16.83 13.45 -6.03
N GLU A 102 -16.27 14.03 -7.09
CA GLU A 102 -16.45 13.60 -8.46
C GLU A 102 -15.83 12.22 -8.69
N VAL A 103 -14.61 12.00 -8.19
CA VAL A 103 -13.92 10.71 -8.28
C VAL A 103 -14.63 9.63 -7.46
N TYR A 104 -15.12 9.98 -6.26
CA TYR A 104 -15.91 9.05 -5.46
C TYR A 104 -17.19 8.64 -6.17
N LYS A 105 -17.91 9.60 -6.76
CA LYS A 105 -19.14 9.33 -7.51
C LYS A 105 -18.87 8.41 -8.69
N ASP A 106 -17.83 8.67 -9.47
CA ASP A 106 -17.45 7.83 -10.61
C ASP A 106 -17.06 6.41 -10.15
N LEU A 107 -16.33 6.29 -9.04
CA LEU A 107 -16.03 4.98 -8.43
C LEU A 107 -17.31 4.22 -8.08
N MET A 108 -18.27 4.86 -7.40
CA MET A 108 -19.51 4.19 -6.97
C MET A 108 -20.34 3.69 -8.15
N ILE A 109 -20.43 4.47 -9.25
CA ILE A 109 -21.10 4.05 -10.48
C ILE A 109 -20.51 2.73 -11.04
N HIS A 110 -19.21 2.51 -10.85
CA HIS A 110 -18.52 1.31 -11.32
C HIS A 110 -18.48 0.18 -10.27
N PHE A 111 -18.54 0.49 -8.97
CA PHE A 111 -18.65 -0.51 -7.92
C PHE A 111 -20.02 -1.19 -7.91
N ASP A 112 -21.12 -0.45 -8.06
CA ASP A 112 -22.48 -1.00 -8.03
C ASP A 112 -22.68 -2.25 -8.93
N PRO A 113 -22.37 -2.20 -10.24
CA PRO A 113 -22.50 -3.38 -11.10
C PRO A 113 -21.51 -4.49 -10.75
N PHE A 114 -20.34 -4.15 -10.21
CA PHE A 114 -19.36 -5.14 -9.74
C PHE A 114 -19.88 -5.90 -8.51
N LEU A 115 -20.40 -5.19 -7.51
CA LEU A 115 -20.96 -5.78 -6.29
C LEU A 115 -22.20 -6.64 -6.59
N ALA A 116 -23.03 -6.22 -7.55
CA ALA A 116 -24.17 -7.01 -8.01
C ALA A 116 -23.73 -8.38 -8.58
N ARG A 117 -22.64 -8.42 -9.35
CA ARG A 117 -22.08 -9.68 -9.89
C ARG A 117 -21.53 -10.58 -8.79
N GLN A 118 -20.81 -10.02 -7.82
CA GLN A 118 -20.22 -10.79 -6.72
C GLN A 118 -21.26 -11.40 -5.77
N ARG A 119 -22.44 -10.77 -5.64
CA ARG A 119 -23.57 -11.33 -4.87
C ARG A 119 -24.21 -12.55 -5.53
N LEU A 120 -24.17 -12.65 -6.86
CA LEU A 120 -24.76 -13.76 -7.62
C LEU A 120 -23.88 -15.03 -7.63
N THR A 121 -22.62 -14.93 -7.20
CA THR A 121 -21.68 -16.06 -7.12
C THR A 121 -21.62 -16.73 -5.74
N GLY A 122 -22.48 -16.33 -4.79
CA GLY A 122 -22.63 -16.99 -3.50
C GLY A 122 -23.35 -18.35 -3.64
N PRO A 123 -23.07 -19.35 -2.80
CA PRO A 123 -23.83 -20.58 -2.79
C PRO A 123 -25.26 -20.28 -2.33
N GLU A 124 -26.21 -20.36 -3.27
CA GLU A 124 -27.64 -20.50 -3.00
C GLU A 124 -27.85 -21.64 -2.00
N THR A 125 -27.90 -21.28 -0.71
CA THR A 125 -28.31 -22.17 0.35
C THR A 125 -29.83 -22.20 0.32
N SER A 126 -30.35 -23.00 -0.62
CA SER A 126 -31.62 -23.72 -0.58
C SER A 126 -32.53 -23.35 0.60
N LEU A 127 -33.57 -22.57 0.33
CA LEU A 127 -34.81 -22.64 1.09
C LEU A 127 -35.96 -23.00 0.14
N SER A 128 -35.91 -24.23 -0.36
CA SER A 128 -37.09 -24.87 -0.94
C SER A 128 -38.00 -25.27 0.23
N THR A 129 -39.01 -24.44 0.49
CA THR A 129 -40.11 -24.78 1.40
C THR A 129 -40.87 -25.97 0.82
N VAL A 130 -40.73 -27.11 1.48
CA VAL A 130 -41.47 -28.35 1.27
C VAL A 130 -42.94 -28.14 1.64
N PRO A 131 -43.92 -28.55 0.81
CA PRO A 131 -45.25 -28.90 1.30
C PRO A 131 -45.28 -30.40 1.62
N GLU A 132 -45.52 -30.68 2.88
CA GLU A 132 -45.79 -32.00 3.46
C GLU A 132 -47.19 -32.46 3.04
N GLU A 133 -47.28 -33.57 2.28
CA GLU A 133 -48.40 -34.52 2.36
C GLU A 133 -48.02 -35.84 1.64
N GLN A 134 -48.09 -36.95 2.38
CA GLN A 134 -48.18 -38.34 1.88
C GLN A 134 -49.59 -38.87 2.24
N PRO A 135 -50.17 -39.96 1.63
CA PRO A 135 -49.47 -41.19 1.20
C PRO A 135 -50.07 -42.08 0.02
N VAL A 136 -49.19 -42.82 -0.70
CA VAL A 136 -49.28 -44.15 -1.45
C VAL A 136 -50.45 -44.55 -2.40
N PRO A 137 -50.39 -45.66 -3.20
CA PRO A 137 -49.32 -46.26 -4.06
C PRO A 137 -49.83 -46.74 -5.47
N ALA A 138 -48.97 -46.98 -6.47
CA ALA A 138 -49.12 -48.12 -7.42
C ALA A 138 -47.94 -48.29 -8.43
N LYS A 139 -47.72 -49.58 -8.75
CA LYS A 139 -46.71 -50.27 -9.57
C LYS A 139 -46.53 -49.80 -11.04
N GLY A 140 -45.32 -50.02 -11.57
CA GLY A 140 -45.03 -50.18 -13.02
C GLY A 140 -43.60 -49.72 -13.39
N SER A 141 -42.57 -50.56 -13.35
CA SER A 141 -42.03 -51.38 -14.44
C SER A 141 -41.34 -50.61 -15.59
N LYS A 142 -40.02 -50.84 -15.71
CA LYS A 142 -39.18 -51.05 -16.91
C LYS A 142 -38.01 -50.07 -17.18
N GLU A 143 -36.87 -50.74 -17.43
CA GLU A 143 -35.59 -50.32 -17.95
C GLU A 143 -35.66 -49.52 -19.26
N GLY A 144 -34.63 -48.74 -19.53
CA GLY A 144 -34.37 -48.19 -20.86
C GLY A 144 -33.31 -47.09 -20.88
N SER A 145 -32.05 -47.50 -21.06
CA SER A 145 -30.88 -46.66 -21.36
C SER A 145 -31.12 -45.68 -22.52
N GLN A 146 -30.78 -44.39 -22.37
CA GLN A 146 -30.03 -43.66 -23.40
C GLN A 146 -29.53 -42.29 -22.89
N LEU A 147 -28.20 -42.10 -22.88
CA LEU A 147 -27.57 -40.78 -22.92
C LEU A 147 -27.92 -40.09 -24.25
N PRO A 148 -27.91 -38.75 -24.25
CA PRO A 148 -27.03 -38.08 -25.19
C PRO A 148 -26.07 -37.11 -24.49
N ARG A 149 -24.80 -37.25 -24.85
CA ARG A 149 -23.75 -36.23 -24.70
C ARG A 149 -23.97 -35.14 -25.75
N SER A 150 -23.96 -33.86 -25.32
CA SER A 150 -23.69 -32.62 -26.10
C SER A 150 -24.42 -31.47 -25.38
N ASN A 151 -23.86 -30.32 -25.03
CA ASN A 151 -22.68 -29.60 -25.50
C ASN A 151 -22.14 -28.71 -24.38
N SER A 152 -20.83 -28.80 -24.16
CA SER A 152 -20.02 -27.81 -23.47
C SER A 152 -19.55 -26.80 -24.51
N VAL A 153 -20.32 -25.75 -24.80
CA VAL A 153 -19.82 -24.52 -25.46
C VAL A 153 -20.87 -23.41 -25.32
N ASP A 154 -20.85 -22.63 -24.23
CA ASP A 154 -21.34 -21.24 -24.29
C ASP A 154 -20.90 -20.33 -23.12
N SER A 155 -19.73 -20.57 -22.52
CA SER A 155 -19.23 -19.71 -21.43
C SER A 155 -18.26 -18.63 -21.88
N SER A 156 -17.99 -18.51 -23.19
CA SER A 156 -16.88 -17.67 -23.69
C SER A 156 -17.28 -16.24 -24.07
N LEU A 157 -18.58 -15.94 -24.27
CA LEU A 157 -19.02 -14.61 -24.73
C LEU A 157 -19.34 -13.61 -23.62
N SER A 158 -19.55 -14.07 -22.38
CA SER A 158 -19.85 -13.21 -21.22
C SER A 158 -18.62 -12.86 -20.37
N GLN A 159 -17.48 -13.53 -20.61
CA GLN A 159 -16.26 -13.35 -19.79
C GLN A 159 -15.43 -12.13 -20.20
N SER A 160 -15.40 -11.74 -21.49
CA SER A 160 -14.57 -10.61 -21.94
C SER A 160 -15.04 -9.25 -21.39
N SER A 161 -16.34 -9.04 -21.23
CA SER A 161 -16.89 -7.77 -20.74
C SER A 161 -16.58 -7.53 -19.24
N GLY A 162 -16.56 -8.59 -18.44
CA GLY A 162 -16.22 -8.54 -17.00
C GLY A 162 -14.79 -8.06 -16.77
N THR A 163 -13.82 -8.67 -17.46
CA THR A 163 -12.40 -8.30 -17.39
C THR A 163 -12.16 -6.80 -17.65
N HIS A 164 -12.74 -6.25 -18.72
CA HIS A 164 -12.56 -4.85 -19.11
C HIS A 164 -13.18 -3.89 -18.10
N GLN A 165 -14.33 -4.25 -17.50
CA GLN A 165 -14.96 -3.43 -16.46
C GLN A 165 -14.12 -3.40 -15.18
N ASN A 166 -13.59 -4.54 -14.75
CA ASN A 166 -12.81 -4.63 -13.53
C ASN A 166 -11.45 -3.94 -13.69
N GLN A 167 -10.83 -4.03 -14.88
CA GLN A 167 -9.65 -3.26 -15.22
C GLN A 167 -9.91 -1.75 -15.14
N ARG A 168 -11.02 -1.27 -15.71
CA ARG A 168 -11.41 0.14 -15.64
C ARG A 168 -11.71 0.60 -14.21
N LEU A 169 -12.36 -0.23 -13.41
CA LEU A 169 -12.59 0.06 -11.99
C LEU A 169 -11.26 0.16 -11.23
N PHE A 170 -10.29 -0.70 -11.54
CA PHE A 170 -8.96 -0.60 -10.96
C PHE A 170 -8.21 0.67 -11.38
N GLU A 171 -8.36 1.10 -12.64
CA GLU A 171 -7.83 2.39 -13.09
C GLU A 171 -8.44 3.57 -12.32
N LEU A 172 -9.75 3.55 -12.05
CA LEU A 172 -10.40 4.56 -11.20
C LEU A 172 -9.88 4.53 -9.76
N ILE A 173 -9.59 3.34 -9.21
CA ILE A 173 -8.94 3.21 -7.89
C ILE A 173 -7.55 3.86 -7.90
N ILE A 174 -6.79 3.76 -9.00
CA ILE A 174 -5.51 4.46 -9.16
C ILE A 174 -5.71 5.98 -9.22
N VAL A 175 -6.77 6.47 -9.88
CA VAL A 175 -7.12 7.91 -9.86
C VAL A 175 -7.41 8.36 -8.43
N ALA A 176 -8.21 7.61 -7.68
CA ALA A 176 -8.47 7.91 -6.27
C ALA A 176 -7.19 7.87 -5.41
N GLN A 177 -6.27 6.94 -5.67
CA GLN A 177 -4.95 6.90 -5.01
C GLN A 177 -4.19 8.21 -5.22
N HIS A 178 -4.20 8.75 -6.45
CA HIS A 178 -3.56 10.01 -6.77
C HIS A 178 -4.19 11.19 -6.01
N ASP A 179 -5.52 11.24 -5.93
CA ASP A 179 -6.23 12.27 -5.17
C ASP A 179 -5.86 12.24 -3.68
N VAL A 180 -5.84 11.05 -3.08
CA VAL A 180 -5.40 10.88 -1.68
C VAL A 180 -3.95 11.32 -1.51
N PHE A 181 -3.06 11.01 -2.46
CA PHE A 181 -1.67 11.45 -2.42
C PHE A 181 -1.56 12.97 -2.42
N GLU A 182 -2.23 13.66 -3.35
CA GLU A 182 -2.19 15.12 -3.44
C GLU A 182 -2.89 15.77 -2.25
N SER A 183 -3.95 15.17 -1.70
CA SER A 183 -4.57 15.63 -0.46
C SER A 183 -3.59 15.57 0.72
N MET A 184 -2.98 14.40 0.96
CA MET A 184 -1.98 14.25 2.03
C MET A 184 -0.80 15.22 1.87
N LYS A 185 -0.31 15.38 0.64
CA LYS A 185 0.79 16.30 0.31
C LYS A 185 0.45 17.77 0.55
N ARG A 186 -0.79 18.18 0.26
CA ARG A 186 -1.23 19.58 0.41
C ARG A 186 -1.67 19.91 1.83
N LEU A 187 -2.42 19.03 2.47
CA LEU A 187 -3.08 19.30 3.75
C LEU A 187 -2.21 18.91 4.94
N HIS A 188 -1.62 17.71 4.90
CA HIS A 188 -1.02 17.06 6.07
C HIS A 188 0.50 17.19 6.10
N TYR A 189 1.16 17.06 4.95
CA TYR A 189 2.62 17.12 4.87
C TYR A 189 3.22 18.46 5.35
N PRO A 190 2.69 19.65 5.03
CA PRO A 190 3.24 20.91 5.55
C PRO A 190 3.09 21.04 7.06
N GLN A 191 2.10 20.38 7.66
CA GLN A 191 1.91 20.35 9.11
C GLN A 191 2.86 19.34 9.76
N PHE A 192 3.04 18.16 9.15
CA PHE A 192 4.03 17.18 9.56
C PHE A 192 5.44 17.77 9.64
N LEU A 193 5.88 18.54 8.63
CA LEU A 193 7.19 19.19 8.61
C LEU A 193 7.42 20.16 9.79
N ARG A 194 6.34 20.72 10.35
CA ARG A 194 6.38 21.62 11.52
C ARG A 194 6.21 20.88 12.84
N SER A 195 5.91 19.59 12.81
CA SER A 195 5.65 18.78 14.00
C SER A 195 6.95 18.36 14.70
N GLY A 196 6.86 18.08 16.00
CA GLY A 196 7.96 17.47 16.76
C GLY A 196 8.32 16.06 16.26
N LEU A 197 7.41 15.36 15.57
CA LEU A 197 7.69 14.06 14.95
C LEU A 197 8.74 14.18 13.84
N TYR A 198 8.62 15.19 12.98
CA TYR A 198 9.58 15.42 11.91
C TYR A 198 10.95 15.84 12.44
N GLN A 199 11.01 16.63 13.52
CA GLN A 199 12.27 16.97 14.18
C GLN A 199 12.97 15.73 14.76
N ARG A 200 12.20 14.81 15.38
CA ARG A 200 12.72 13.53 15.87
C ARG A 200 13.25 12.66 14.73
N PHE A 201 12.54 12.63 13.59
CA PHE A 201 13.01 11.97 12.37
C PHE A 201 14.35 12.53 11.89
N LEU A 202 14.48 13.86 11.73
CA LEU A 202 15.73 14.47 11.27
C LEU A 202 16.90 14.13 12.21
N THR A 203 16.65 14.19 13.52
CA THR A 203 17.65 13.84 14.53
C THR A 203 18.08 12.38 14.38
N SER A 204 17.13 11.44 14.35
CA SER A 204 17.45 10.01 14.24
C SER A 204 18.13 9.66 12.92
N TYR A 205 17.71 10.29 11.82
CA TYR A 205 18.29 10.11 10.49
C TYR A 205 19.73 10.62 10.41
N THR A 206 20.02 11.82 10.92
CA THR A 206 21.38 12.37 10.95
C THR A 206 22.31 11.52 11.82
N LEU A 207 21.84 11.05 12.99
CA LEU A 207 22.64 10.17 13.84
C LEU A 207 22.94 8.81 13.18
N ALA A 208 21.99 8.28 12.40
CA ALA A 208 22.19 7.04 11.65
C ALA A 208 23.23 7.23 10.53
N GLN A 209 23.20 8.37 9.84
CA GLN A 209 24.17 8.74 8.81
C GLN A 209 25.58 8.98 9.37
N SER A 210 25.68 9.50 10.59
CA SER A 210 26.97 9.84 11.20
C SER A 210 27.72 8.67 11.83
N LYS A 211 27.17 7.44 11.85
CA LYS A 211 27.91 6.25 12.33
C LYS A 211 28.96 5.84 11.29
N PRO A 212 30.26 6.09 11.51
CA PRO A 212 31.28 5.50 10.66
C PRO A 212 31.26 3.99 10.92
N SER A 213 31.24 3.19 9.86
CA SER A 213 31.43 1.74 9.95
C SER A 213 32.64 1.44 10.83
N TYR A 214 32.40 0.81 11.99
CA TYR A 214 33.43 0.36 12.92
C TYR A 214 34.41 -0.64 12.29
N ALA A 215 34.15 -1.10 11.05
CA ALA A 215 35.07 -1.91 10.26
C ALA A 215 36.26 -1.09 9.70
N ALA A 216 36.12 0.21 9.47
CA ALA A 216 37.19 1.05 8.91
C ALA A 216 38.27 1.43 9.94
N SER A 217 37.91 1.58 11.23
CA SER A 217 38.87 1.92 12.31
C SER A 217 39.74 0.73 12.73
N ILE A 218 39.24 -0.51 12.57
CA ILE A 218 40.01 -1.72 12.86
C ILE A 218 40.98 -2.05 11.70
N ALA A 219 40.62 -1.73 10.45
CA ALA A 219 41.51 -1.87 9.30
C ALA A 219 42.71 -0.91 9.36
N SER A 220 42.53 0.31 9.89
CA SER A 220 43.63 1.28 10.02
C SER A 220 44.57 1.00 11.20
N SER A 221 44.15 0.22 12.19
CA SER A 221 44.98 -0.14 13.36
C SER A 221 45.92 -1.33 13.11
N ARG A 222 45.66 -2.14 12.07
CA ARG A 222 46.49 -3.30 11.69
C ARG A 222 47.61 -2.99 10.70
N ALA A 223 47.59 -1.81 10.08
CA ALA A 223 48.61 -1.41 9.10
C ALA A 223 49.87 -0.78 9.73
N SER A 224 49.85 -0.41 11.00
CA SER A 224 50.98 0.29 11.67
C SER A 224 51.86 -0.61 12.56
N SER A 225 51.69 -1.93 12.53
CA SER A 225 52.45 -2.87 13.39
C SER A 225 53.38 -3.83 12.63
N ARG A 226 53.73 -3.53 11.37
CA ARG A 226 54.61 -4.38 10.55
C ARG A 226 55.91 -3.69 10.12
N VAL A 227 56.70 -3.20 11.08
CA VAL A 227 58.14 -2.97 10.87
C VAL A 227 58.87 -3.32 12.17
N ARG A 228 59.94 -4.13 12.03
CA ARG A 228 60.89 -4.64 13.04
C ARG A 228 60.53 -5.96 13.73
N ARG A 229 60.92 -7.08 13.11
CA ARG A 229 61.95 -7.97 13.69
C ARG A 229 62.45 -8.95 12.62
N SER A 230 63.75 -8.91 12.35
CA SER A 230 64.48 -9.88 11.54
C SER A 230 65.72 -10.30 12.32
N SER A 231 66.18 -11.53 12.09
CA SER A 231 67.36 -12.21 12.67
C SER A 231 67.18 -12.65 14.14
N MET A 232 67.66 -13.79 14.66
CA MET A 232 68.45 -14.97 14.24
C MET A 232 68.55 -15.78 15.58
N VAL A 233 68.47 -17.10 15.71
CA VAL A 233 69.53 -18.12 15.55
C VAL A 233 68.92 -19.41 16.14
N GLU A 234 69.07 -20.53 15.43
CA GLU A 234 68.85 -21.91 15.91
C GLU A 234 70.07 -22.36 16.75
N PRO A 235 69.91 -23.20 17.79
CA PRO A 235 70.48 -24.54 17.60
C PRO A 235 69.68 -25.68 18.25
N THR A 236 69.60 -26.75 17.48
CA THR A 236 69.29 -28.14 17.81
C THR A 236 70.12 -28.68 18.99
N SER A 237 69.50 -29.43 19.91
CA SER A 237 70.09 -30.56 20.67
C SER A 237 69.04 -31.35 21.49
N GLN A 238 68.81 -32.60 21.10
CA GLN A 238 68.32 -33.74 21.93
C GLN A 238 69.43 -34.17 22.94
N PRO A 239 69.26 -35.10 23.92
CA PRO A 239 68.28 -36.22 24.00
C PRO A 239 67.64 -36.50 25.40
N SER A 240 66.70 -37.46 25.43
CA SER A 240 66.04 -38.07 26.61
C SER A 240 67.00 -38.83 27.55
N PRO A 241 66.59 -39.20 28.80
CA PRO A 241 66.01 -40.54 29.00
C PRO A 241 64.95 -40.68 30.12
N LEU A 242 64.40 -41.90 30.18
CA LEU A 242 63.42 -42.52 31.07
C LEU A 242 63.66 -42.34 32.59
N SER A 243 62.58 -42.37 33.40
CA SER A 243 62.27 -43.47 34.35
C SER A 243 61.07 -43.17 35.26
N SER A 244 60.34 -44.25 35.57
CA SER A 244 59.21 -44.42 36.49
C SER A 244 59.47 -43.96 37.93
N VAL A 245 58.40 -43.58 38.63
CA VAL A 245 57.91 -44.18 39.90
C VAL A 245 56.39 -43.99 39.95
#